data_AF-A0A838R8Y4-F1
#
_entry.id   AF-A0A838R8Y4-F1
#
_cell.length_a   1.000
_cell.length_b   1.000
_cell.length_c   1.000
_cell.angle_alpha   90.00
_cell.angle_beta   90.00
_cell.angle_gamma   90.00
#
_symmetry.space_group_name_H-M   'P 1'
#
loop_
_entity.id
_entity.type
_entity.pdbx_description
1 polymer ?
#
loop_
_entity_poly.entity_id
_entity_poly.type
_entity_poly.pdbx_seq_one_letter_code
_entity_poly.pdbx_strand_id
1 'polypeptide(L)'
;MIVRTLRQLALVAAFGFALANLPFAAASYIFIDYHAGPTTPQSTPASVWSPELWGWVDLNTVGAAAGVVNPLGTGMNAWRITDAVPTAPNPAYVSALTPSAITSAARDGWRLSTFARYVNDFGAGANMGLSAFIGGRAYHLGLDLTASGDLQATLNDETPRTYQLTTGGTGASAFHRFELQNTPGSSNVAFEFDGQVINPQWDGVAAAGHDSVVNWGNQLGPRGVMDFQDVAFEIGPFVEQTADFDADGDADGQDFLSWQRTLGATFDRSADGNFDGRVDGADLAIWRQAFGRPAVTQAIPEPSALMLALIAIAARRLRI
;
A
#
# COMPACT_ATOMS: atom_id res chain seq x y z
N MET A 1 68.54 42.97 -12.46
CA MET A 1 67.21 43.61 -12.29
C MET A 1 66.21 42.79 -13.08
N ILE A 2 65.34 42.07 -12.36
CA ILE A 2 64.00 41.60 -12.73
C ILE A 2 63.85 40.47 -13.79
N VAL A 3 63.29 39.39 -13.24
CA VAL A 3 62.67 38.14 -13.76
C VAL A 3 61.44 38.40 -14.66
N ARG A 4 61.15 37.48 -15.61
CA ARG A 4 59.81 36.86 -15.93
C ARG A 4 59.84 36.11 -17.28
N THR A 5 59.92 34.77 -17.33
CA THR A 5 58.82 33.75 -17.41
C THR A 5 57.73 33.98 -18.46
N LEU A 6 57.53 32.99 -19.36
CA LEU A 6 56.30 32.18 -19.48
C LEU A 6 56.37 31.22 -20.70
N ARG A 7 56.58 29.92 -20.42
CA ARG A 7 56.27 28.82 -21.35
C ARG A 7 54.76 28.58 -21.29
N GLN A 8 54.08 28.70 -22.42
CA GLN A 8 52.72 28.15 -22.59
C GLN A 8 52.83 26.63 -22.76
N LEU A 9 52.28 25.86 -21.83
CA LEU A 9 51.79 24.51 -22.11
C LEU A 9 50.32 24.50 -21.74
N ALA A 10 49.49 24.24 -22.75
CA ALA A 10 48.06 24.02 -22.61
C ALA A 10 47.81 22.75 -21.78
N LEU A 11 47.13 22.90 -20.65
CA LEU A 11 46.48 21.79 -19.97
C LEU A 11 45.00 21.86 -20.34
N VAL A 12 44.59 21.01 -21.29
CA VAL A 12 43.17 20.80 -21.61
C VAL A 12 42.56 20.06 -20.43
N ALA A 13 41.86 20.80 -19.55
CA ALA A 13 40.99 20.19 -18.55
C ALA A 13 39.72 19.72 -19.26
N ALA A 14 39.63 18.42 -19.51
CA ALA A 14 38.38 17.79 -19.89
C ALA A 14 37.38 17.94 -18.72
N PHE A 15 36.50 18.92 -18.81
CA PHE A 15 35.29 18.98 -17.99
C PHE A 15 34.35 17.88 -18.51
N GLY A 16 34.55 16.65 -18.02
CA GLY A 16 33.49 15.66 -18.04
C GLY A 16 32.41 16.16 -17.09
N PHE A 17 31.31 16.69 -17.64
CA PHE A 17 30.08 16.79 -16.89
C PHE A 17 29.71 15.36 -16.48
N ALA A 18 29.99 15.00 -15.23
CA ALA A 18 29.24 13.94 -14.59
C ALA A 18 27.80 14.46 -14.55
N LEU A 19 26.97 13.99 -15.48
CA LEU A 19 25.54 13.90 -15.24
C LEU A 19 25.43 13.06 -13.97
N ALA A 20 25.32 13.73 -12.83
CA ALA A 20 24.84 13.08 -11.64
C ALA A 20 23.48 12.53 -12.04
N ASN A 21 23.39 11.21 -12.19
CA ASN A 21 22.14 10.48 -12.02
C ASN A 21 21.72 10.76 -10.58
N LEU A 22 21.12 11.93 -10.34
CA LEU A 22 20.29 12.11 -9.19
C LEU A 22 19.21 11.03 -9.34
N PRO A 23 19.11 10.06 -8.42
CA PRO A 23 18.01 9.13 -8.48
C PRO A 23 16.74 9.98 -8.38
N PHE A 24 15.96 10.04 -9.45
CA PHE A 24 14.56 10.39 -9.29
C PHE A 24 14.03 9.39 -8.27
N ALA A 25 13.41 9.88 -7.18
CA ALA A 25 12.65 9.00 -6.32
C ALA A 25 11.65 8.26 -7.22
N ALA A 26 11.64 6.93 -7.18
CA ALA A 26 10.70 6.17 -7.98
C ALA A 26 9.29 6.60 -7.56
N ALA A 27 8.45 7.02 -8.52
CA ALA A 27 7.03 7.26 -8.21
C ALA A 27 6.37 5.92 -7.84
N SER A 28 5.42 5.95 -6.91
CA SER A 28 4.58 4.79 -6.65
C SER A 28 3.71 4.47 -7.86
N TYR A 29 3.38 3.19 -8.04
CA TYR A 29 2.48 2.74 -9.09
C TYR A 29 1.63 1.55 -8.63
N ILE A 30 0.44 1.43 -9.23
CA ILE A 30 -0.46 0.30 -9.03
C ILE A 30 0.08 -0.89 -9.81
N PHE A 31 0.38 -2.00 -9.13
CA PHE A 31 0.74 -3.26 -9.77
C PHE A 31 -0.52 -4.04 -10.18
N ILE A 32 -1.50 -4.13 -9.28
CA ILE A 32 -2.82 -4.69 -9.55
C ILE A 32 -3.85 -4.07 -8.62
N ASP A 33 -5.05 -3.86 -9.12
CA ASP A 33 -6.20 -3.35 -8.38
C ASP A 33 -7.47 -4.12 -8.72
N TYR A 34 -8.52 -3.83 -7.97
CA TYR A 34 -9.88 -4.30 -8.20
C TYR A 34 -10.85 -3.25 -7.68
N HIS A 35 -11.92 -2.99 -8.44
CA HIS A 35 -13.03 -2.15 -8.01
C HIS A 35 -14.38 -2.80 -8.34
N ALA A 36 -15.27 -2.86 -7.35
CA ALA A 36 -16.62 -3.39 -7.50
C ALA A 36 -17.58 -2.42 -8.25
N GLY A 37 -17.11 -1.19 -8.53
CA GLY A 37 -17.81 -0.20 -9.34
C GLY A 37 -19.09 0.37 -8.70
N PRO A 38 -19.72 1.37 -9.35
CA PRO A 38 -20.92 2.00 -8.84
C PRO A 38 -22.15 1.09 -8.95
N THR A 39 -23.12 1.33 -8.07
CA THR A 39 -24.44 0.70 -8.21
C THR A 39 -25.21 1.30 -9.37
N THR A 40 -25.60 0.47 -10.32
CA THR A 40 -26.48 0.82 -11.44
C THR A 40 -27.63 -0.19 -11.53
N PRO A 41 -28.74 0.13 -12.23
CA PRO A 41 -29.81 -0.85 -12.48
C PRO A 41 -29.33 -2.15 -13.15
N GLN A 42 -28.14 -2.15 -13.77
CA GLN A 42 -27.52 -3.28 -14.43
C GLN A 42 -26.41 -3.96 -13.60
N SER A 43 -26.01 -3.42 -12.44
CA SER A 43 -24.85 -3.91 -11.69
C SER A 43 -25.15 -5.05 -10.69
N THR A 44 -26.41 -5.47 -10.51
CA THR A 44 -26.77 -6.53 -9.56
C THR A 44 -27.88 -7.47 -10.08
N PRO A 45 -27.69 -8.81 -10.04
CA PRO A 45 -26.46 -9.57 -9.84
C PRO A 45 -25.81 -9.85 -11.20
N ALA A 46 -24.72 -9.16 -11.52
CA ALA A 46 -23.99 -9.41 -12.75
C ALA A 46 -22.50 -9.57 -12.44
N SER A 47 -21.83 -10.53 -13.08
CA SER A 47 -20.39 -10.74 -13.03
C SER A 47 -19.58 -9.64 -13.75
N VAL A 48 -20.19 -8.49 -14.06
CA VAL A 48 -19.58 -7.39 -14.81
C VAL A 48 -18.44 -6.72 -14.03
N TRP A 49 -18.45 -6.87 -12.69
CA TRP A 49 -17.42 -6.37 -11.79
C TRP A 49 -16.68 -7.50 -11.08
N SER A 50 -16.47 -8.64 -11.75
CA SER A 50 -15.76 -9.75 -11.15
C SER A 50 -14.24 -9.50 -11.15
N PRO A 51 -13.49 -9.88 -10.09
CA PRO A 51 -12.06 -9.64 -10.00
C PRO A 51 -11.22 -10.24 -11.14
N GLU A 52 -11.71 -11.31 -11.76
CA GLU A 52 -11.03 -11.99 -12.87
C GLU A 52 -10.92 -11.09 -14.11
N LEU A 53 -11.84 -10.15 -14.28
CA LEU A 53 -11.77 -9.14 -15.35
C LEU A 53 -10.65 -8.10 -15.11
N TRP A 54 -10.15 -8.02 -13.88
CA TRP A 54 -9.05 -7.14 -13.45
C TRP A 54 -7.73 -7.89 -13.28
N GLY A 55 -7.67 -9.15 -13.74
CA GLY A 55 -6.44 -9.96 -13.72
C GLY A 55 -6.20 -10.75 -12.44
N TRP A 56 -7.12 -10.74 -11.48
CA TRP A 56 -7.05 -11.63 -10.32
C TRP A 56 -7.39 -13.06 -10.71
N VAL A 57 -6.66 -14.03 -10.15
CA VAL A 57 -6.95 -15.45 -10.33
C VAL A 57 -7.85 -15.93 -9.21
N ASP A 58 -8.99 -16.52 -9.59
CA ASP A 58 -9.94 -17.11 -8.66
C ASP A 58 -9.42 -18.46 -8.11
N LEU A 59 -9.35 -18.59 -6.79
CA LEU A 59 -9.05 -19.83 -6.07
C LEU A 59 -10.29 -20.44 -5.36
N ASN A 60 -11.49 -19.93 -5.63
CA ASN A 60 -12.76 -20.39 -5.06
C ASN A 60 -13.01 -21.88 -5.31
N THR A 61 -13.74 -22.50 -4.37
CA THR A 61 -14.00 -23.95 -4.35
C THR A 61 -15.47 -24.27 -4.08
N VAL A 62 -15.77 -25.57 -3.97
CA VAL A 62 -17.13 -26.07 -3.79
C VAL A 62 -17.71 -25.61 -2.45
N GLY A 63 -18.78 -24.81 -2.51
CA GLY A 63 -19.50 -24.32 -1.34
C GLY A 63 -19.15 -22.87 -0.95
N ALA A 64 -18.11 -22.30 -1.55
CA ALA A 64 -17.88 -20.88 -1.51
C ALA A 64 -18.75 -20.15 -2.53
N ALA A 65 -19.25 -18.97 -2.19
CA ALA A 65 -19.99 -18.12 -3.10
C ALA A 65 -19.33 -16.74 -3.18
N ALA A 66 -19.04 -16.31 -4.40
CA ALA A 66 -18.53 -14.98 -4.69
C ALA A 66 -19.52 -14.23 -5.61
N GLY A 67 -19.72 -12.93 -5.38
CA GLY A 67 -20.60 -12.15 -6.26
C GLY A 67 -20.81 -10.70 -5.86
N VAL A 68 -21.30 -9.91 -6.81
CA VAL A 68 -21.58 -8.49 -6.62
C VAL A 68 -22.83 -8.29 -5.74
N VAL A 69 -22.68 -7.51 -4.69
CA VAL A 69 -23.75 -7.07 -3.77
C VAL A 69 -23.75 -5.55 -3.66
N ASN A 70 -24.86 -4.94 -3.21
CA ASN A 70 -24.94 -3.52 -2.88
C ASN A 70 -25.29 -3.36 -1.40
N PRO A 71 -24.31 -3.52 -0.49
CA PRO A 71 -24.55 -3.42 0.93
C PRO A 71 -24.63 -1.96 1.38
N LEU A 72 -25.49 -1.69 2.36
CA LEU A 72 -25.59 -0.39 3.05
C LEU A 72 -26.00 0.81 2.17
N GLY A 73 -26.31 0.62 0.89
CA GLY A 73 -26.81 1.69 0.02
C GLY A 73 -25.79 2.81 -0.23
N THR A 74 -24.50 2.49 -0.21
CA THR A 74 -23.40 3.47 -0.31
C THR A 74 -23.24 4.08 -1.71
N GLY A 75 -24.02 3.62 -2.69
CA GLY A 75 -23.87 3.95 -4.11
C GLY A 75 -22.77 3.17 -4.83
N MET A 76 -22.04 2.31 -4.11
CA MET A 76 -21.01 1.42 -4.65
C MET A 76 -21.39 -0.03 -4.40
N ASN A 77 -21.08 -0.91 -5.35
CA ASN A 77 -21.19 -2.33 -5.09
C ASN A 77 -20.00 -2.81 -4.24
N ALA A 78 -20.09 -4.05 -3.78
CA ALA A 78 -18.98 -4.79 -3.22
C ALA A 78 -18.96 -6.21 -3.79
N TRP A 79 -17.77 -6.79 -3.94
CA TRP A 79 -17.60 -8.22 -4.16
C TRP A 79 -17.70 -8.95 -2.84
N ARG A 80 -18.78 -9.69 -2.63
CA ARG A 80 -18.93 -10.54 -1.46
C ARG A 80 -18.20 -11.85 -1.71
N ILE A 81 -17.33 -12.22 -0.79
CA ILE A 81 -16.84 -13.60 -0.65
C ILE A 81 -17.56 -14.22 0.55
N THR A 82 -18.14 -15.40 0.36
CA THR A 82 -18.79 -16.21 1.39
C THR A 82 -18.10 -17.56 1.44
N ASP A 83 -17.43 -17.84 2.55
CA ASP A 83 -17.01 -19.17 2.92
C ASP A 83 -17.90 -19.69 4.06
N ALA A 84 -18.84 -20.57 3.72
CA ALA A 84 -19.76 -21.17 4.68
C ALA A 84 -19.41 -22.63 5.02
N VAL A 85 -18.35 -23.19 4.42
CA VAL A 85 -18.03 -24.62 4.49
C VAL A 85 -16.60 -24.82 4.97
N PRO A 86 -16.33 -25.64 6.00
CA PRO A 86 -14.99 -25.80 6.57
C PRO A 86 -14.12 -26.74 5.72
N THR A 87 -14.08 -26.56 4.41
CA THR A 87 -13.35 -27.42 3.46
C THR A 87 -12.42 -26.60 2.58
N ALA A 88 -11.14 -26.96 2.59
CA ALA A 88 -10.15 -26.37 1.71
C ALA A 88 -10.29 -26.88 0.25
N PRO A 89 -9.76 -26.14 -0.75
CA PRO A 89 -9.21 -24.77 -0.63
C PRO A 89 -10.25 -23.73 -0.21
N ASN A 90 -9.80 -22.69 0.48
CA ASN A 90 -10.68 -21.59 0.91
C ASN A 90 -10.84 -20.57 -0.24
N PRO A 91 -11.97 -19.85 -0.32
CA PRO A 91 -12.21 -18.89 -1.39
C PRO A 91 -11.37 -17.63 -1.24
N ALA A 92 -10.60 -17.33 -2.29
CA ALA A 92 -9.72 -16.18 -2.33
C ALA A 92 -9.34 -15.84 -3.77
N TYR A 93 -8.81 -14.64 -3.94
CA TYR A 93 -8.24 -14.17 -5.19
C TYR A 93 -6.75 -13.93 -5.01
N VAL A 94 -5.96 -14.33 -6.00
CA VAL A 94 -4.50 -14.23 -5.98
C VAL A 94 -3.96 -13.49 -7.19
N SER A 95 -2.87 -12.76 -6.99
CA SER A 95 -2.01 -12.26 -8.06
C SER A 95 -0.55 -12.57 -7.78
N ALA A 96 0.15 -13.11 -8.79
CA ALA A 96 1.57 -13.40 -8.70
C ALA A 96 2.41 -12.20 -9.10
N LEU A 97 3.44 -11.89 -8.31
CA LEU A 97 4.35 -10.80 -8.63
C LEU A 97 5.33 -11.22 -9.72
N THR A 98 5.59 -10.33 -10.67
CA THR A 98 6.66 -10.53 -11.65
C THR A 98 8.05 -10.35 -11.00
N PRO A 99 9.12 -10.93 -11.56
CA PRO A 99 10.47 -10.74 -11.01
C PRO A 99 10.90 -9.26 -10.88
N SER A 100 10.46 -8.40 -11.81
CA SER A 100 10.70 -6.95 -11.75
C SER A 100 9.90 -6.26 -10.65
N ALA A 101 8.65 -6.68 -10.43
CA ALA A 101 7.82 -6.19 -9.32
C ALA A 101 8.41 -6.59 -7.97
N ILE A 102 8.89 -7.83 -7.81
CA ILE A 102 9.57 -8.29 -6.59
C ILE A 102 10.81 -7.42 -6.30
N THR A 103 11.61 -7.14 -7.33
CA THR A 103 12.80 -6.30 -7.20
C THR A 103 12.44 -4.86 -6.81
N SER A 104 11.37 -4.31 -7.40
CA SER A 104 10.93 -2.94 -7.12
C SER A 104 10.30 -2.84 -5.73
N ALA A 105 9.46 -3.80 -5.32
CA ALA A 105 8.88 -3.89 -3.98
C ALA A 105 9.96 -3.95 -2.89
N ALA A 106 11.04 -4.72 -3.12
CA ALA A 106 12.16 -4.77 -2.19
C ALA A 106 12.95 -3.46 -2.12
N ARG A 107 13.10 -2.76 -3.24
CA ARG A 107 13.85 -1.50 -3.32
C ARG A 107 13.08 -0.31 -2.76
N ASP A 108 11.82 -0.18 -3.14
CA ASP A 108 11.03 1.04 -2.98
C ASP A 108 9.94 0.90 -1.90
N GLY A 109 9.59 -0.32 -1.50
CA GLY A 109 8.45 -0.61 -0.63
C GLY A 109 7.23 -1.09 -1.40
N TRP A 110 6.24 -1.59 -0.67
CA TRP A 110 4.96 -2.05 -1.21
C TRP A 110 3.83 -1.77 -0.23
N ARG A 111 2.61 -1.64 -0.77
CA ARG A 111 1.38 -1.45 -0.01
C ARG A 111 0.31 -2.40 -0.53
N LEU A 112 -0.40 -3.09 0.37
CA LEU A 112 -1.58 -3.89 0.07
C LEU A 112 -2.75 -3.35 0.88
N SER A 113 -3.81 -2.86 0.23
CA SER A 113 -4.93 -2.23 0.92
C SER A 113 -6.28 -2.69 0.37
N THR A 114 -7.32 -2.54 1.20
CA THR A 114 -8.72 -2.80 0.82
C THR A 114 -9.70 -1.96 1.65
N PHE A 115 -10.76 -1.47 1.00
CA PHE A 115 -11.94 -0.94 1.65
C PHE A 115 -13.03 -1.99 1.62
N ALA A 116 -13.28 -2.54 2.79
CA ALA A 116 -14.09 -3.73 2.93
C ALA A 116 -14.89 -3.71 4.22
N ARG A 117 -15.94 -4.52 4.23
CA ARG A 117 -16.79 -4.72 5.38
C ARG A 117 -16.83 -6.19 5.72
N TYR A 118 -16.45 -6.51 6.93
CA TYR A 118 -16.64 -7.83 7.49
C TYR A 118 -18.14 -8.05 7.80
N VAL A 119 -18.70 -9.20 7.47
CA VAL A 119 -20.15 -9.44 7.54
C VAL A 119 -20.52 -10.51 8.56
N ASN A 120 -19.81 -11.63 8.58
CA ASN A 120 -20.11 -12.76 9.46
C ASN A 120 -18.90 -13.69 9.56
N ASP A 121 -18.67 -14.30 10.71
CA ASP A 121 -17.61 -15.26 11.01
C ASP A 121 -18.13 -16.70 11.16
N PHE A 122 -19.45 -16.89 11.16
CA PHE A 122 -20.13 -18.14 11.53
C PHE A 122 -19.69 -18.70 12.88
N GLY A 123 -19.34 -17.83 13.84
CA GLY A 123 -18.79 -18.18 15.15
C GLY A 123 -17.44 -18.92 15.07
N ALA A 124 -16.68 -18.71 13.99
CA ALA A 124 -15.35 -19.25 13.80
C ALA A 124 -14.28 -18.25 14.29
N GLY A 125 -13.00 -18.61 14.24
CA GLY A 125 -11.92 -17.66 14.55
C GLY A 125 -11.54 -16.79 13.34
N ALA A 126 -10.48 -15.99 13.49
CA ALA A 126 -9.92 -15.15 12.43
C ALA A 126 -9.86 -15.83 11.07
N ASN A 127 -10.57 -15.23 10.12
CA ASN A 127 -10.73 -15.68 8.74
C ASN A 127 -10.52 -14.47 7.82
N MET A 128 -11.14 -14.44 6.64
CA MET A 128 -11.16 -13.34 5.65
C MET A 128 -10.23 -12.14 5.89
N GLY A 129 -9.37 -11.80 4.92
CA GLY A 129 -8.58 -10.58 4.99
C GLY A 129 -7.61 -10.44 3.83
N LEU A 130 -6.41 -9.97 4.14
CA LEU A 130 -5.33 -9.72 3.19
C LEU A 130 -4.16 -10.64 3.47
N SER A 131 -3.44 -11.05 2.43
CA SER A 131 -2.19 -11.77 2.59
C SER A 131 -1.15 -11.38 1.56
N ALA A 132 0.11 -11.29 1.97
CA ALA A 132 1.25 -11.07 1.09
C ALA A 132 2.33 -12.10 1.38
N PHE A 133 2.81 -12.75 0.34
CA PHE A 133 4.01 -13.59 0.38
C PHE A 133 5.08 -12.86 -0.42
N ILE A 134 6.02 -12.20 0.25
CA ILE A 134 7.03 -11.36 -0.40
C ILE A 134 8.32 -11.44 0.43
N GLY A 135 9.48 -11.49 -0.25
CA GLY A 135 10.78 -11.53 0.44
C GLY A 135 11.02 -12.79 1.28
N GLY A 136 10.33 -13.90 0.96
CA GLY A 136 10.41 -15.15 1.73
C GLY A 136 9.67 -15.13 3.07
N ARG A 137 8.78 -14.14 3.27
CA ARG A 137 7.92 -14.04 4.44
C ARG A 137 6.46 -14.04 4.03
N ALA A 138 5.61 -14.52 4.93
CA ALA A 138 4.16 -14.46 4.79
C ALA A 138 3.56 -13.53 5.83
N TYR A 139 2.77 -12.59 5.35
CA TYR A 139 2.00 -11.64 6.13
C TYR A 139 0.54 -11.99 5.94
N HIS A 140 -0.12 -12.55 6.95
CA HIS A 140 -1.56 -12.80 6.92
C HIS A 140 -2.29 -11.93 7.95
N LEU A 141 -3.15 -11.05 7.45
CA LEU A 141 -4.13 -10.32 8.23
C LEU A 141 -5.43 -11.11 8.20
N GLY A 142 -5.84 -11.63 9.35
CA GLY A 142 -7.14 -12.26 9.54
C GLY A 142 -8.10 -11.34 10.27
N LEU A 143 -9.37 -11.33 9.86
CA LEU A 143 -10.42 -10.59 10.54
C LEU A 143 -11.41 -11.54 11.21
N ASP A 144 -11.96 -11.09 12.33
CA ASP A 144 -12.90 -11.85 13.15
C ASP A 144 -13.95 -10.94 13.80
N LEU A 145 -15.05 -11.53 14.24
CA LEU A 145 -16.00 -10.86 15.14
C LEU A 145 -15.90 -11.47 16.53
N THR A 146 -15.81 -10.62 17.55
CA THR A 146 -16.00 -11.07 18.93
C THR A 146 -17.41 -11.58 19.15
N ALA A 147 -17.63 -12.28 20.26
CA ALA A 147 -18.98 -12.62 20.72
C ALA A 147 -19.88 -11.38 20.96
N SER A 148 -19.30 -10.19 21.16
CA SER A 148 -20.05 -8.93 21.25
C SER A 148 -20.36 -8.29 19.89
N GLY A 149 -19.85 -8.86 18.79
CA GLY A 149 -20.02 -8.34 17.43
C GLY A 149 -19.02 -7.23 17.06
N ASP A 150 -17.90 -7.14 17.78
CA ASP A 150 -16.86 -6.18 17.50
C ASP A 150 -15.79 -6.77 16.56
N LEU A 151 -15.26 -5.96 15.66
CA LEU A 151 -14.22 -6.38 14.73
C LEU A 151 -12.88 -6.52 15.46
N GLN A 152 -12.21 -7.64 15.22
CA GLN A 152 -10.82 -7.89 15.60
C GLN A 152 -9.98 -8.22 14.38
N ALA A 153 -8.69 -7.85 14.44
CA ALA A 153 -7.67 -8.28 13.51
C ALA A 153 -6.65 -9.18 14.20
N THR A 154 -6.27 -10.26 13.56
CA THR A 154 -5.14 -11.11 13.95
C THR A 154 -4.05 -11.00 12.91
N LEU A 155 -2.87 -10.57 13.34
CA LEU A 155 -1.65 -10.58 12.54
C LEU A 155 -0.93 -11.90 12.80
N ASN A 156 -0.84 -12.73 11.76
CA ASN A 156 -0.10 -13.98 11.87
C ASN A 156 1.40 -13.70 11.91
N ASP A 157 1.98 -14.08 13.03
CA ASP A 157 3.39 -14.00 13.33
C ASP A 157 3.78 -15.34 13.98
N GLU A 158 5.04 -15.51 14.37
CA GLU A 158 5.50 -16.70 15.11
C GLU A 158 4.67 -16.92 16.38
N THR A 159 4.21 -15.81 16.97
CA THR A 159 3.12 -15.78 17.96
C THR A 159 2.04 -14.83 17.46
N PRO A 160 0.83 -15.31 17.10
CA PRO A 160 -0.24 -14.46 16.59
C PRO A 160 -0.57 -13.31 17.54
N ARG A 161 -0.81 -12.11 16.98
CA ARG A 161 -1.13 -10.90 17.73
C ARG A 161 -2.52 -10.43 17.33
N THR A 162 -3.41 -10.25 18.31
CA THR A 162 -4.81 -9.84 18.06
C THR A 162 -5.08 -8.43 18.58
N TYR A 163 -5.80 -7.65 17.77
CA TYR A 163 -6.12 -6.25 18.00
C TYR A 163 -7.63 -6.03 17.89
N GLN A 164 -8.20 -5.34 18.88
CA GLN A 164 -9.58 -4.87 18.85
C GLN A 164 -9.67 -3.63 17.95
N LEU A 165 -10.47 -3.67 16.88
CA LEU A 165 -10.58 -2.59 15.90
C LEU A 165 -11.82 -1.71 16.13
N THR A 166 -12.94 -2.32 16.51
CA THR A 166 -14.18 -1.58 16.84
C THR A 166 -14.65 -1.89 18.25
N THR A 167 -15.62 -1.12 18.74
CA THR A 167 -16.30 -1.34 20.02
C THR A 167 -17.82 -1.15 19.90
N GLY A 168 -18.58 -1.67 20.86
CA GLY A 168 -20.04 -1.48 20.92
C GLY A 168 -20.87 -2.40 20.01
N GLY A 169 -20.28 -3.51 19.53
CA GLY A 169 -20.93 -4.48 18.65
C GLY A 169 -21.11 -3.99 17.22
N THR A 170 -20.22 -3.11 16.76
CA THR A 170 -20.35 -2.38 15.49
C THR A 170 -19.50 -2.94 14.35
N GLY A 171 -18.80 -4.06 14.55
CA GLY A 171 -17.78 -4.55 13.63
C GLY A 171 -18.26 -4.85 12.20
N ALA A 172 -19.53 -5.20 12.04
CA ALA A 172 -20.15 -5.46 10.73
C ALA A 172 -20.98 -4.29 10.15
N SER A 173 -20.97 -3.15 10.84
CA SER A 173 -21.88 -2.03 10.55
C SER A 173 -21.40 -1.10 9.42
N ALA A 174 -20.09 -1.06 9.16
CA ALA A 174 -19.48 -0.13 8.23
C ALA A 174 -18.37 -0.78 7.39
N PHE A 175 -18.04 -0.12 6.29
CA PHE A 175 -16.80 -0.39 5.56
C PHE A 175 -15.64 0.31 6.26
N HIS A 176 -14.49 -0.32 6.23
CA HIS A 176 -13.26 0.15 6.83
C HIS A 176 -12.08 -0.03 5.87
N ARG A 177 -11.08 0.83 5.98
CA ARG A 177 -9.82 0.72 5.22
C ARG A 177 -8.84 -0.12 6.03
N PHE A 178 -8.35 -1.19 5.42
CA PHE A 178 -7.26 -2.02 5.96
C PHE A 178 -6.05 -1.87 5.06
N GLU A 179 -4.88 -1.70 5.66
CA GLU A 179 -3.66 -1.47 4.91
C GLU A 179 -2.46 -2.17 5.53
N LEU A 180 -1.67 -2.82 4.68
CA LEU A 180 -0.36 -3.38 4.99
C LEU A 180 0.68 -2.59 4.22
N GLN A 181 1.56 -1.86 4.93
CA GLN A 181 2.60 -1.04 4.32
C GLN A 181 3.98 -1.52 4.72
N ASN A 182 4.79 -1.91 3.74
CA ASN A 182 6.17 -2.34 3.96
C ASN A 182 7.14 -1.17 4.08
N THR A 183 8.07 -1.29 5.02
CA THR A 183 9.24 -0.43 5.08
C THR A 183 10.28 -0.91 4.02
N PRO A 184 10.68 -0.05 3.06
CA PRO A 184 11.56 -0.44 1.95
C PRO A 184 12.86 -1.10 2.42
N GLY A 185 13.31 -2.13 1.70
CA GLY A 185 14.54 -2.85 2.01
C GLY A 185 14.49 -3.69 3.29
N SER A 186 13.31 -3.86 3.90
CA SER A 186 13.15 -4.60 5.16
C SER A 186 11.98 -5.58 5.10
N SER A 187 11.89 -6.46 6.10
CA SER A 187 10.73 -7.31 6.35
C SER A 187 9.65 -6.65 7.21
N ASN A 188 9.84 -5.41 7.63
CA ASN A 188 8.89 -4.74 8.51
C ASN A 188 7.66 -4.30 7.71
N VAL A 189 6.48 -4.63 8.22
CA VAL A 189 5.19 -4.19 7.69
C VAL A 189 4.43 -3.50 8.82
N ALA A 190 3.86 -2.33 8.53
CA ALA A 190 2.86 -1.70 9.38
C ALA A 190 1.46 -2.20 8.99
N PHE A 191 0.62 -2.46 9.98
CA PHE A 191 -0.82 -2.67 9.79
C PHE A 191 -1.58 -1.42 10.24
N GLU A 192 -2.38 -0.88 9.33
CA GLU A 192 -3.23 0.27 9.57
C GLU A 192 -4.71 -0.07 9.39
N PHE A 193 -5.54 0.60 10.18
CA PHE A 193 -6.99 0.49 10.15
C PHE A 193 -7.59 1.89 10.18
N ASP A 194 -8.42 2.23 9.19
CA ASP A 194 -9.01 3.55 8.99
C ASP A 194 -7.97 4.69 9.09
N GLY A 195 -6.79 4.45 8.49
CA GLY A 195 -5.70 5.41 8.47
C GLY A 195 -5.00 5.62 9.82
N GLN A 196 -5.18 4.72 10.78
CA GLN A 196 -4.45 4.71 12.04
C GLN A 196 -3.53 3.50 12.08
N VAL A 197 -2.24 3.71 12.36
CA VAL A 197 -1.28 2.62 12.58
C VAL A 197 -1.66 1.86 13.85
N ILE A 198 -2.13 0.62 13.69
CA ILE A 198 -2.48 -0.29 14.79
C ILE A 198 -1.24 -1.04 15.26
N ASN A 199 -0.41 -1.48 14.30
CA ASN A 199 0.85 -2.15 14.57
C ASN A 199 1.93 -1.62 13.63
N PRO A 200 2.98 -0.95 14.12
CA PRO A 200 4.05 -0.41 13.28
C PRO A 200 5.13 -1.45 12.93
N GLN A 201 5.10 -2.61 13.56
CA GLN A 201 6.17 -3.59 13.55
C GLN A 201 5.65 -5.01 13.42
N TRP A 202 5.35 -5.41 12.19
CA TRP A 202 4.98 -6.78 11.86
C TRP A 202 5.97 -7.39 10.88
N ASP A 203 6.62 -8.43 11.37
CA ASP A 203 7.66 -9.13 10.64
C ASP A 203 7.11 -10.30 9.82
N GLY A 204 5.94 -10.83 10.17
CA GLY A 204 5.35 -11.99 9.50
C GLY A 204 6.12 -13.29 9.74
N VAL A 205 5.63 -14.40 9.20
CA VAL A 205 6.24 -15.72 9.40
C VAL A 205 7.18 -16.08 8.26
N ALA A 206 8.24 -16.84 8.55
CA ALA A 206 9.12 -17.36 7.51
C ALA A 206 8.34 -18.29 6.55
N ALA A 207 8.42 -18.03 5.26
CA ALA A 207 7.75 -18.78 4.20
C ALA A 207 8.74 -19.07 3.06
N ALA A 208 9.90 -19.61 3.41
CA ALA A 208 10.95 -19.93 2.43
C ALA A 208 10.44 -20.91 1.38
N GLY A 209 10.62 -20.57 0.10
CA GLY A 209 10.19 -21.40 -1.03
C GLY A 209 8.75 -21.22 -1.47
N HIS A 210 7.98 -20.33 -0.85
CA HIS A 210 6.67 -19.91 -1.36
C HIS A 210 6.84 -18.89 -2.51
N ASP A 211 5.98 -18.97 -3.51
CA ASP A 211 5.94 -17.99 -4.61
C ASP A 211 5.57 -16.60 -4.09
N SER A 212 6.08 -15.56 -4.74
CA SER A 212 5.74 -14.18 -4.36
C SER A 212 4.37 -13.80 -4.91
N VAL A 213 3.38 -13.70 -4.02
CA VAL A 213 1.98 -13.45 -4.37
C VAL A 213 1.32 -12.51 -3.38
N VAL A 214 0.26 -11.81 -3.81
CA VAL A 214 -0.70 -11.14 -2.92
C VAL A 214 -2.07 -11.77 -3.08
N ASN A 215 -2.80 -11.86 -1.97
CA ASN A 215 -4.10 -12.50 -1.89
C ASN A 215 -5.09 -11.68 -1.06
N TRP A 216 -6.37 -11.87 -1.34
CA TRP A 216 -7.47 -11.40 -0.51
C TRP A 216 -8.62 -12.41 -0.49
N GLY A 217 -9.46 -12.35 0.54
CA GLY A 217 -10.47 -13.37 0.83
C GLY A 217 -10.02 -14.27 1.97
N ASN A 218 -10.44 -15.54 1.97
CA ASN A 218 -10.12 -16.47 3.05
C ASN A 218 -8.84 -17.25 2.75
N GLN A 219 -7.78 -17.01 3.51
CA GLN A 219 -6.53 -17.76 3.43
C GLN A 219 -6.17 -18.45 4.76
N LEU A 220 -7.05 -18.39 5.77
CA LEU A 220 -6.74 -18.75 7.15
C LEU A 220 -7.42 -20.02 7.65
N GLY A 221 -8.50 -20.49 6.99
CA GLY A 221 -9.13 -21.78 7.28
C GLY A 221 -10.53 -21.68 7.90
N PRO A 222 -10.78 -20.83 8.91
CA PRO A 222 -12.13 -20.67 9.46
C PRO A 222 -13.05 -19.97 8.46
N ARG A 223 -14.36 -20.13 8.64
CA ARG A 223 -15.40 -19.64 7.73
C ARG A 223 -15.66 -18.15 7.92
N GLY A 224 -16.17 -17.48 6.91
CA GLY A 224 -16.59 -16.09 7.05
C GLY A 224 -17.22 -15.48 5.81
N VAL A 225 -17.63 -14.23 5.93
CA VAL A 225 -18.23 -13.44 4.86
C VAL A 225 -17.65 -12.03 4.91
N MET A 226 -17.13 -11.55 3.78
CA MET A 226 -16.58 -10.21 3.67
C MET A 226 -16.95 -9.58 2.32
N ASP A 227 -17.30 -8.30 2.37
CA ASP A 227 -17.66 -7.46 1.22
C ASP A 227 -16.48 -6.55 0.87
N PHE A 228 -15.92 -6.67 -0.33
CA PHE A 228 -14.79 -5.86 -0.78
C PHE A 228 -15.25 -4.82 -1.82
N GLN A 229 -15.13 -3.52 -1.55
CA GLN A 229 -15.37 -2.49 -2.58
C GLN A 229 -14.16 -2.32 -3.48
N ASP A 230 -12.97 -2.49 -2.92
CA ASP A 230 -11.72 -2.52 -3.67
C ASP A 230 -10.66 -3.39 -3.02
N VAL A 231 -9.61 -3.69 -3.80
CA VAL A 231 -8.33 -4.20 -3.31
C VAL A 231 -7.25 -3.60 -4.22
N ALA A 232 -6.13 -3.15 -3.66
CA ALA A 232 -5.01 -2.65 -4.44
C ALA A 232 -3.68 -3.14 -3.87
N PHE A 233 -2.79 -3.56 -4.75
CA PHE A 233 -1.38 -3.76 -4.45
C PHE A 233 -0.54 -2.78 -5.26
N GLU A 234 0.23 -1.98 -4.55
CA GLU A 234 1.02 -0.89 -5.09
C GLU A 234 2.49 -1.07 -4.71
N ILE A 235 3.38 -0.57 -5.56
CA ILE A 235 4.82 -0.61 -5.35
C ILE A 235 5.37 0.80 -5.45
N GLY A 236 6.21 1.18 -4.50
CA GLY A 236 6.84 2.48 -4.47
C GLY A 236 7.11 2.99 -3.07
N PRO A 237 7.75 4.15 -2.96
CA PRO A 237 7.84 4.85 -1.70
C PRO A 237 6.43 5.32 -1.31
N PHE A 238 5.94 4.81 -0.18
CA PHE A 238 4.72 5.31 0.44
C PHE A 238 5.12 6.23 1.58
N VAL A 239 4.70 7.48 1.46
CA VAL A 239 4.65 8.41 2.59
C VAL A 239 3.24 8.30 3.18
N GLU A 240 3.15 8.29 4.52
CA GLU A 240 1.90 8.23 5.28
C GLU A 240 0.88 9.24 4.72
N GLN A 241 -0.40 8.84 4.57
CA GLN A 241 -1.56 9.66 4.13
C GLN A 241 -1.19 11.05 3.63
N THR A 242 -0.93 11.15 2.33
CA THR A 242 -0.46 12.42 1.79
C THR A 242 -1.66 13.31 1.49
N ALA A 243 -1.57 14.56 1.96
CA ALA A 243 -2.32 15.67 1.37
C ALA A 243 -1.68 16.18 0.07
N ASP A 244 -0.54 15.58 -0.30
CA ASP A 244 0.20 15.77 -1.53
C ASP A 244 -0.49 14.97 -2.64
N PHE A 245 -1.48 15.60 -3.27
CA PHE A 245 -2.33 15.03 -4.32
C PHE A 245 -1.73 15.22 -5.72
N ASP A 246 -0.68 16.05 -5.87
CA ASP A 246 0.08 16.16 -7.12
C ASP A 246 1.47 15.50 -7.07
N ALA A 247 1.83 14.92 -5.92
CA ALA A 247 3.05 14.16 -5.65
C ALA A 247 4.34 14.99 -5.81
N ASP A 248 4.29 16.28 -5.48
CA ASP A 248 5.43 17.19 -5.54
C ASP A 248 6.23 17.27 -4.22
N GLY A 249 5.74 16.60 -3.19
CA GLY A 249 6.38 16.44 -1.88
C GLY A 249 5.90 17.43 -0.82
N ASP A 250 4.92 18.30 -1.12
CA ASP A 250 4.29 19.16 -0.13
C ASP A 250 2.75 19.10 -0.12
N ALA A 251 2.11 19.98 0.66
CA ALA A 251 0.65 20.01 0.81
C ALA A 251 0.20 21.47 0.71
N ASP A 252 -0.13 21.90 -0.50
CA ASP A 252 -0.35 23.29 -0.86
C ASP A 252 -1.63 23.50 -1.72
N GLY A 253 -1.72 24.66 -2.37
CA GLY A 253 -2.88 25.02 -3.19
C GLY A 253 -3.02 24.24 -4.49
N GLN A 254 -1.94 23.66 -5.02
CA GLN A 254 -1.96 22.80 -6.20
C GLN A 254 -2.61 21.45 -5.88
N ASP A 255 -2.34 20.90 -4.69
CA ASP A 255 -3.05 19.71 -4.21
C ASP A 255 -4.54 19.96 -4.09
N PHE A 256 -4.93 21.09 -3.49
CA PHE A 256 -6.34 21.46 -3.41
C PHE A 256 -6.99 21.57 -4.78
N LEU A 257 -6.28 22.09 -5.79
CA LEU A 257 -6.76 22.12 -7.16
C LEU A 257 -6.87 20.72 -7.77
N SER A 258 -5.94 19.80 -7.48
CA SER A 258 -6.03 18.40 -7.87
C SER A 258 -7.27 17.74 -7.28
N TRP A 259 -7.49 17.87 -5.96
CA TRP A 259 -8.71 17.42 -5.28
C TRP A 259 -9.98 18.02 -5.88
N GLN A 260 -10.01 19.33 -6.14
CA GLN A 260 -11.19 19.96 -6.74
C GLN A 260 -11.51 19.42 -8.14
N ARG A 261 -10.48 19.06 -8.93
CA ARG A 261 -10.65 18.50 -10.27
C ARG A 261 -11.15 17.06 -10.24
N THR A 262 -10.79 16.31 -9.22
CA THR A 262 -11.15 14.89 -9.08
C THR A 262 -12.30 14.65 -8.10
N LEU A 263 -12.87 15.70 -7.48
CA LEU A 263 -14.00 15.60 -6.56
C LEU A 263 -15.16 14.75 -7.14
N GLY A 264 -15.51 13.69 -6.42
CA GLY A 264 -16.52 12.71 -6.80
C GLY A 264 -16.00 11.54 -7.64
N ALA A 265 -14.70 11.49 -7.96
CA ALA A 265 -14.10 10.36 -8.65
C ALA A 265 -14.05 9.13 -7.73
N THR A 266 -14.29 7.95 -8.34
CA THR A 266 -14.23 6.64 -7.67
C THR A 266 -13.18 5.70 -8.29
N PHE A 267 -12.46 6.18 -9.31
CA PHE A 267 -11.46 5.43 -10.09
C PHE A 267 -10.17 6.23 -10.26
N ASP A 268 -10.27 7.56 -10.37
CA ASP A 268 -9.14 8.48 -10.27
C ASP A 268 -8.94 8.83 -8.80
N ARG A 269 -7.98 8.15 -8.17
CA ARG A 269 -7.67 8.23 -6.74
C ARG A 269 -6.46 9.12 -6.45
N SER A 270 -6.07 9.95 -7.40
CA SER A 270 -4.93 10.86 -7.24
C SER A 270 -5.09 11.82 -6.05
N ALA A 271 -6.33 12.14 -5.66
CA ALA A 271 -6.63 12.97 -4.50
C ALA A 271 -7.47 12.25 -3.41
N ASP A 272 -7.41 10.92 -3.39
CA ASP A 272 -8.05 10.05 -2.40
C ASP A 272 -7.11 9.93 -1.19
N GLY A 273 -6.99 11.03 -0.44
CA GLY A 273 -6.07 11.17 0.68
C GLY A 273 -6.35 10.24 1.86
N ASN A 274 -7.60 9.80 2.04
CA ASN A 274 -7.93 8.77 3.03
C ASN A 274 -7.87 7.35 2.43
N PHE A 275 -7.55 7.27 1.14
CA PHE A 275 -7.53 6.09 0.32
C PHE A 275 -8.84 5.30 0.36
N ASP A 276 -10.02 5.84 0.67
CA ASP A 276 -11.28 5.07 0.77
C ASP A 276 -11.88 4.67 -0.58
N GLY A 277 -11.20 5.04 -1.66
CA GLY A 277 -11.59 4.77 -3.02
C GLY A 277 -12.50 5.83 -3.63
N ARG A 278 -12.65 6.97 -2.97
CA ARG A 278 -13.42 8.12 -3.42
C ARG A 278 -12.63 9.39 -3.15
N VAL A 279 -12.77 10.35 -4.04
CA VAL A 279 -12.31 11.71 -3.76
C VAL A 279 -13.51 12.51 -3.25
N ASP A 280 -13.60 12.77 -1.95
CA ASP A 280 -14.69 13.49 -1.33
C ASP A 280 -14.25 14.43 -0.18
N GLY A 281 -15.19 14.80 0.69
CA GLY A 281 -14.94 15.72 1.80
C GLY A 281 -13.99 15.17 2.88
N ALA A 282 -13.84 13.85 2.98
CA ALA A 282 -12.91 13.21 3.90
C ALA A 282 -11.45 13.47 3.49
N ASP A 283 -11.14 13.40 2.20
CA ASP A 283 -9.81 13.73 1.67
C ASP A 283 -9.47 15.20 1.86
N LEU A 284 -10.45 16.07 1.66
CA LEU A 284 -10.29 17.50 1.94
C LEU A 284 -9.97 17.74 3.42
N ALA A 285 -10.53 16.94 4.33
CA ALA A 285 -10.24 17.08 5.75
C ALA A 285 -8.78 16.71 6.07
N ILE A 286 -8.22 15.70 5.39
CA ILE A 286 -6.80 15.35 5.48
C ILE A 286 -5.93 16.48 4.92
N TRP A 287 -6.27 17.00 3.73
CA TRP A 287 -5.56 18.13 3.13
C TRP A 287 -5.52 19.35 4.05
N ARG A 288 -6.66 19.71 4.67
CA ARG A 288 -6.74 20.84 5.62
C ARG A 288 -5.83 20.68 6.84
N GLN A 289 -5.57 19.46 7.30
CA GLN A 289 -4.71 19.20 8.46
C GLN A 289 -3.22 19.31 8.11
N ALA A 290 -2.87 19.05 6.86
CA ALA A 290 -1.51 19.06 6.35
C ALA A 290 -1.11 20.38 5.66
N PHE A 291 -2.08 21.18 5.20
CA PHE A 291 -1.84 22.41 4.45
C PHE A 291 -0.81 23.34 5.12
N GLY A 292 0.21 23.71 4.36
CA GLY A 292 1.26 24.63 4.82
C GLY A 292 2.28 24.01 5.78
N ARG A 293 2.27 22.69 5.97
CA ARG A 293 3.40 21.98 6.61
C ARG A 293 4.54 21.86 5.60
N PRO A 294 5.75 22.32 5.92
CA PRO A 294 6.88 22.18 5.02
C PRO A 294 7.24 20.70 4.86
N ALA A 295 7.57 20.30 3.63
CA ALA A 295 8.10 18.98 3.31
C ALA A 295 9.19 18.59 4.33
N VAL A 296 9.03 17.44 4.99
CA VAL A 296 10.09 16.90 5.85
C VAL A 296 11.19 16.42 4.92
N THR A 297 12.16 17.29 4.61
CA THR A 297 13.35 16.88 3.87
C THR A 297 14.07 15.82 4.70
N GLN A 298 13.98 14.56 4.29
CA GLN A 298 14.84 13.53 4.86
C GLN A 298 16.29 13.98 4.68
N ALA A 299 17.03 14.05 5.78
CA ALA A 299 18.45 14.31 5.73
C ALA A 299 19.12 13.15 4.98
N ILE A 300 19.43 13.35 3.70
CA ILE A 300 20.20 12.40 2.90
C ILE A 300 21.55 12.25 3.61
N PRO A 301 21.92 11.06 4.11
CA PRO A 301 23.26 10.85 4.64
C PRO A 301 24.24 11.13 3.50
N GLU A 302 25.17 12.06 3.68
CA GLU A 302 26.21 12.36 2.69
C GLU A 302 27.49 11.55 2.98
N PRO A 303 27.64 10.30 2.52
CA PRO A 303 28.91 9.59 2.64
C PRO A 303 30.03 10.22 1.78
N SER A 304 29.68 11.04 0.79
CA SER A 304 30.59 11.60 -0.21
C SER A 304 31.23 12.95 0.15
N ALA A 305 30.61 13.76 1.02
CA ALA A 305 31.19 15.05 1.42
C ALA A 305 32.47 14.90 2.25
N LEU A 306 32.52 13.88 3.12
CA LEU A 306 33.73 13.52 3.86
C LEU A 306 34.85 13.05 2.93
N MET A 307 34.54 12.28 1.89
CA MET A 307 35.55 11.84 0.92
C MET A 307 36.10 13.02 0.11
N LEU A 308 35.25 13.95 -0.34
CA LEU A 308 35.69 15.15 -1.06
C LEU A 308 36.54 16.08 -0.18
N ALA A 309 36.18 16.25 1.09
CA ALA A 309 36.97 17.02 2.05
C ALA A 309 38.34 16.37 2.31
N LEU A 310 38.40 15.04 2.45
CA LEU A 310 39.65 14.31 2.62
C LEU A 310 40.56 14.38 1.39
N ILE A 311 39.98 14.27 0.18
CA ILE A 311 40.72 14.43 -1.08
C ILE A 311 41.25 15.87 -1.22
N ALA A 312 40.46 16.88 -0.85
CA ALA A 312 40.90 18.27 -0.88
C ALA A 312 42.05 18.55 0.11
N ILE A 313 42.00 17.96 1.31
CA ILE A 313 43.08 18.07 2.31
C ILE A 313 44.34 17.34 1.84
N ALA A 314 44.20 16.16 1.25
CA ALA A 314 45.32 15.40 0.70
C ALA A 314 45.98 16.12 -0.49
N ALA A 315 45.19 16.69 -1.40
CA ALA A 315 45.67 17.45 -2.54
C ALA A 315 46.41 18.74 -2.13
N ARG A 316 46.07 19.33 -0.96
CA ARG A 316 46.78 20.48 -0.41
C ARG A 316 48.16 20.12 0.16
N ARG A 317 48.37 18.90 0.66
CA ARG A 317 49.67 18.44 1.21
C ARG A 317 50.67 18.01 0.14
N LEU A 318 50.23 17.70 -1.08
CA LEU A 318 51.10 17.32 -2.20
C LEU A 318 51.66 18.51 -2.99
N ARG A 319 51.45 19.75 -2.52
CA ARG A 319 51.97 20.99 -3.12
C ARG A 319 53.14 21.64 -2.34
N ILE A 320 53.91 20.87 -1.57
CA ILE A 320 55.15 21.33 -0.91
C ILE A 320 56.34 20.65 -1.57
#